data_AF-A0A6J4XF43-F1
#
_entry.id   AF-A0A6J4XF43-F1
#
_cell.length_a   1.000
_cell.length_b   1.000
_cell.length_c   1.000
_cell.angle_alpha   90.00
_cell.angle_beta   90.00
_cell.angle_gamma   90.00
#
_symmetry.space_group_name_H-M   'P 1'
#
loop_
_entity.id
_entity.type
_entity.pdbx_description
1 polymer ?
#
loop_
_entity_poly.entity_id
_entity_poly.type
_entity_poly.pdbx_seq_one_letter_code
_entity_poly.pdbx_strand_id
1 'polypeptide(L)' 'MRIGLNSGPVIVDSIGDDLGMDYTAVGDTTNLASRIETMARPGTSLVSGNTYKPPGIFSNLSPWEKLR' A
#
# COMPACT_ATOMS: atom_id res chain seq x y z
N MET A 1 -8.46 13.52 -0.23
CA MET A 1 -7.36 12.53 -0.19
C MET A 1 -7.97 11.14 -0.28
N ARG A 2 -7.36 10.22 -1.03
CA ARG A 2 -7.75 8.82 -1.15
C ARG A 2 -6.49 7.98 -1.04
N ILE A 3 -6.59 6.76 -0.52
CA ILE A 3 -5.42 5.89 -0.29
C ILE A 3 -5.74 4.48 -0.79
N GLY A 4 -4.83 3.87 -1.54
CA GLY A 4 -4.89 2.47 -1.95
C GLY A 4 -3.63 1.72 -1.53
N LEU A 5 -3.81 0.57 -0.87
CA LEU A 5 -2.71 -0.26 -0.37
C LEU A 5 -2.71 -1.64 -1.03
N ASN A 6 -1.55 -2.05 -1.52
CA ASN A 6 -1.30 -3.38 -2.06
C ASN A 6 0.15 -3.82 -1.77
N SER A 7 0.37 -5.13 -1.66
CA SER A 7 1.66 -5.74 -1.35
C SER A 7 1.90 -6.91 -2.29
N GLY A 8 3.14 -7.04 -2.73
CA GLY A 8 3.55 -8.02 -3.73
C GLY A 8 4.96 -7.71 -4.24
N PRO A 9 5.53 -8.59 -5.08
CA PRO A 9 6.84 -8.37 -5.68
C PRO A 9 6.82 -7.16 -6.62
N VAL A 10 7.94 -6.45 -6.66
CA VAL A 10 8.19 -5.30 -7.53
C VAL A 10 9.64 -5.32 -7.99
N ILE A 11 9.92 -4.69 -9.12
CA ILE A 11 11.27 -4.35 -9.54
C ILE A 11 11.54 -2.93 -9.04
N VAL A 12 12.69 -2.72 -8.40
CA VAL A 12 13.15 -1.38 -8.03
C VAL A 12 14.14 -0.96 -9.10
N ASP A 13 13.89 0.20 -9.70
CA ASP A 13 14.79 0.81 -10.67
C ASP A 13 15.23 2.19 -10.17
N SER A 14 16.44 2.57 -10.58
CA SER A 14 17.02 3.87 -10.32
C SER A 14 16.85 4.77 -11.54
N ILE A 15 16.18 5.90 -11.37
CA ILE A 15 16.01 6.90 -12.43
C ILE A 15 16.78 8.15 -12.02
N GLY A 16 17.74 8.57 -12.85
CA GLY A 16 18.55 9.76 -12.61
C GLY A 16 20.00 9.61 -13.10
N ASP A 17 20.73 10.71 -13.13
CA ASP A 17 22.17 10.72 -13.39
C ASP A 17 22.97 10.66 -12.07
N ASP A 18 24.29 10.60 -12.17
CA ASP A 18 25.21 10.41 -11.02
C ASP A 18 25.01 11.44 -9.87
N LEU A 19 24.32 12.57 -10.10
CA LEU A 19 24.08 13.60 -9.09
C LEU A 19 22.74 13.45 -8.34
N GLY A 20 21.83 12.58 -8.78
CA GLY A 20 20.56 12.39 -8.10
C GLY A 20 19.84 11.13 -8.58
N MET A 21 19.79 10.13 -7.71
CA MET A 21 19.16 8.84 -8.01
C MET A 21 17.83 8.71 -7.26
N ASP A 22 16.71 8.68 -7.99
CA ASP A 22 15.40 8.35 -7.45
C ASP A 22 15.13 6.85 -7.62
N TYR A 23 14.80 6.17 -6.52
CA TYR A 23 14.43 4.75 -6.56
C TYR A 23 12.92 4.60 -6.68
N THR A 24 12.47 3.98 -7.76
CA THR A 24 11.04 3.76 -8.03
C THR A 24 10.73 2.27 -8.09
N ALA A 25 9.63 1.87 -7.43
CA ALA A 25 9.07 0.53 -7.57
C ALA A 25 8.15 0.45 -8.80
N VAL A 26 8.43 -0.46 -9.71
CA VAL A 26 7.68 -0.69 -10.95
C VAL A 26 7.16 -2.12 -11.00
N GLY A 27 5.89 -2.29 -11.40
CA GLY A 27 5.30 -3.60 -11.66
C GLY A 27 3.79 -3.66 -11.40
N ASP A 28 3.19 -4.83 -11.61
CA ASP A 28 1.75 -5.05 -11.44
C ASP A 28 1.25 -4.72 -10.02
N THR A 29 2.10 -4.93 -9.01
CA THR A 29 1.80 -4.61 -7.62
C THR A 29 1.51 -3.11 -7.42
N THR A 30 2.30 -2.21 -8.04
CA THR A 30 2.11 -0.75 -7.93
C THR A 30 0.94 -0.27 -8.78
N ASN A 31 0.77 -0.85 -9.98
CA ASN A 31 -0.40 -0.58 -10.81
C ASN A 31 -1.72 -0.97 -10.10
N LEU A 32 -1.75 -2.12 -9.42
CA LEU A 32 -2.91 -2.54 -8.64
C LEU A 32 -3.20 -1.59 -7.47
N ALA A 33 -2.16 -1.11 -6.77
CA ALA A 33 -2.33 -0.12 -5.71
C ALA A 33 -3.00 1.17 -6.22
N SER A 34 -2.57 1.66 -7.40
CA SER A 34 -3.17 2.84 -8.05
C SER A 34 -4.65 2.61 -8.40
N ARG A 35 -4.99 1.44 -8.96
CA ARG A 35 -6.38 1.08 -9.25
C ARG A 35 -7.23 1.05 -7.96
N ILE A 36 -6.67 0.54 -6.86
CA ILE A 36 -7.34 0.50 -5.55
C ILE A 36 -7.58 1.91 -5.00
N GLU A 37 -6.60 2.83 -5.11
CA GLU A 37 -6.78 4.23 -4.72
C GLU A 37 -7.92 4.89 -5.50
N THR A 38 -7.99 4.63 -6.82
CA THR A 38 -9.02 5.22 -7.67
C THR A 38 -10.43 4.75 -7.29
N MET A 39 -10.57 3.51 -6.81
CA MET A 39 -11.84 2.97 -6.29
C MET A 39 -12.20 3.49 -4.90
N ALA A 40 -11.24 4.05 -4.15
CA ALA A 40 -11.51 4.56 -2.82
C ALA A 40 -12.42 5.80 -2.88
N ARG A 41 -13.32 5.92 -1.91
CA ARG A 41 -14.09 7.16 -1.75
C ARG A 41 -13.18 8.27 -1.20
N PRO A 42 -13.44 9.56 -1.52
CA PRO A 42 -12.72 10.65 -0.88
C PRO A 42 -12.73 10.54 0.64
N GLY A 43 -11.56 10.65 1.26
CA GLY A 43 -11.35 10.53 2.71
C GLY A 43 -11.18 9.10 3.23
N THR A 44 -11.18 8.10 2.35
CA THR A 44 -11.07 6.67 2.74
C THR A 44 -9.81 6.01 2.22
N SER A 45 -9.49 4.87 2.83
CA SER A 45 -8.45 3.96 2.36
C SER A 45 -9.06 2.61 1.96
N LEU A 46 -8.51 2.01 0.91
CA LEU A 46 -8.80 0.63 0.52
C LEU A 46 -7.51 -0.20 0.54
N VAL A 47 -7.65 -1.46 0.92
CA VAL A 47 -6.52 -2.40 1.09
C VAL A 47 -6.82 -3.67 0.31
N SER A 48 -5.87 -4.13 -0.50
CA SER A 48 -6.02 -5.39 -1.22
C SER A 48 -6.03 -6.58 -0.26
N GLY A 49 -6.63 -7.70 -0.65
CA GLY A 49 -6.58 -8.94 0.12
C GLY A 49 -5.14 -9.43 0.39
N ASN A 50 -4.21 -9.14 -0.53
CA ASN A 50 -2.79 -9.50 -0.38
C ASN A 50 -2.14 -8.76 0.81
N THR A 51 -2.54 -7.51 1.05
CA THR A 51 -2.06 -6.70 2.18
C THR A 51 -2.91 -6.89 3.43
N TYR A 52 -4.20 -7.19 3.29
CA TYR A 52 -5.14 -7.31 4.40
C TYR A 52 -4.84 -8.50 5.34
N LYS A 53 -3.87 -9.38 5.03
CA LYS A 53 -3.32 -10.26 6.05
C LYS A 53 -2.60 -9.40 7.09
N PRO A 54 -3.15 -9.22 8.31
CA PRO A 54 -2.41 -8.51 9.33
C PRO A 54 -1.06 -9.22 9.48
N PRO A 55 0.07 -8.50 9.47
CA PRO A 55 1.29 -9.02 10.07
C PRO A 55 0.89 -9.58 11.43
N GLY A 56 1.38 -10.76 11.84
CA GLY A 56 0.98 -11.40 13.11
C GLY A 56 1.16 -10.52 14.37
N ILE A 57 1.78 -9.36 14.22
CA ILE A 57 1.88 -8.29 15.22
C ILE A 57 0.55 -7.54 15.46
N PHE A 58 -0.34 -7.48 14.46
CA PHE A 58 -1.67 -6.84 14.54
C PHE A 58 -2.81 -7.84 14.78
N SER A 59 -2.58 -9.14 14.62
CA SER A 59 -3.61 -10.17 14.87
C SER A 59 -4.01 -10.30 16.35
N ASN A 60 -3.21 -9.75 17.26
CA ASN A 60 -3.48 -9.69 18.70
C ASN A 60 -3.85 -8.29 19.21
N LEU A 61 -3.92 -7.27 18.34
CA LEU A 61 -4.49 -6.00 18.79
C LEU A 61 -6.00 -6.19 18.88
N SER A 62 -6.51 -6.20 20.11
CA SER A 62 -7.95 -6.15 20.34
C SER A 62 -8.51 -4.95 19.56
N PRO A 63 -9.58 -5.15 18.76
CA PRO A 63 -10.28 -4.04 18.14
C PRO A 63 -10.61 -3.04 19.24
N TRP A 64 -10.34 -1.78 18.97
CA TRP A 64 -10.44 -0.60 19.84
C TRP A 64 -11.91 -0.29 20.22
N GLU A 65 -12.71 -1.32 20.49
CA GLU A 65 -14.17 -1.37 20.52
C GLU A 65 -14.73 -1.88 21.86
N LYS A 66 -13.93 -1.93 22.92
CA LYS A 66 -14.43 -2.19 24.29
C LYS A 66 -14.38 -0.97 25.22
N LEU A 67 -14.19 0.24 24.70
CA LEU A 67 -14.22 1.48 25.50
C LEU A 67 -15.32 2.45 25.06
N ARG A 68 -16.51 1.90 24.79
CA ARG A 68 -17.77 2.62 25.03
C ARG A 68 -18.61 1.86 26.04
#